data_AF-A0A379C399-F1
#
_entry.id   AF-A0A379C399-F1
#
_cell.length_a   1.000
_cell.length_b   1.000
_cell.length_c   1.000
_cell.angle_alpha   90.00
_cell.angle_beta   90.00
_cell.angle_gamma   90.00
#
_symmetry.space_group_name_H-M   'P 1'
#
loop_
_entity.id
_entity.type
_entity.pdbx_description
1 polymer ?
#
loop_
_entity_poly.entity_id
_entity_poly.type
_entity_poly.pdbx_seq_one_letter_code
_entity_poly.pdbx_strand_id
1 'polypeptide(L)'
;MARKLNLKFTLKTKAYSLIELILALALSSILILCLSSIFNIGQLSLSKSFLERKSGEENSFVLDYIKDEISKAKYYYKTDADSSIVIVKDAVNNISTKGKYEHICYINYNKNIYRITFQASTLHKINVNNSSCDGKNKLAEGVSLKSNLDGNLLTLEIRDEKKTLIKKEIALRCIEVQE
;
A
#
# COMPACT_ATOMS: atom_id res chain seq x y z
N MET A 1 85.15 33.81 -38.38
CA MET A 1 83.68 33.92 -38.55
C MET A 1 83.08 32.53 -38.36
N ALA A 2 82.49 32.25 -37.19
CA ALA A 2 81.85 30.96 -36.90
C ALA A 2 80.34 31.06 -37.21
N ARG A 3 79.85 30.23 -38.13
CA ARG A 3 78.45 30.20 -38.55
C ARG A 3 77.63 29.46 -37.49
N LYS A 4 76.82 30.17 -36.69
CA LYS A 4 75.87 29.57 -35.75
C LYS A 4 74.79 28.80 -36.53
N LEU A 5 74.75 27.48 -36.36
CA LEU A 5 73.64 26.64 -36.81
C LEU A 5 72.43 26.85 -35.89
N ASN A 6 71.41 27.52 -36.40
CA ASN A 6 70.10 27.66 -35.76
C ASN A 6 69.33 26.35 -35.94
N LEU A 7 69.37 25.46 -34.94
CA LEU A 7 68.49 24.30 -34.91
C LEU A 7 67.09 24.75 -34.46
N LYS A 8 66.17 24.92 -35.41
CA LYS A 8 64.74 25.04 -35.10
C LYS A 8 64.20 23.65 -34.74
N PHE A 9 63.97 23.42 -33.45
CA PHE A 9 63.35 22.21 -32.94
C PHE A 9 61.82 22.31 -33.12
N THR A 10 61.28 21.66 -34.15
CA THR A 10 59.83 21.54 -34.36
C THR A 10 59.34 20.21 -33.75
N LEU A 11 58.80 20.27 -32.53
CA LEU A 11 58.02 19.17 -31.97
C LEU A 11 56.73 19.03 -32.78
N LYS A 12 56.67 18.07 -33.71
CA LYS A 12 55.42 17.70 -34.38
C LYS A 12 54.47 17.14 -33.31
N THR A 13 53.42 17.89 -32.98
CA THR A 13 52.26 17.34 -32.26
C THR A 13 51.66 16.24 -33.13
N LYS A 14 51.83 14.97 -32.73
CA LYS A 14 51.17 13.84 -33.42
C LYS A 14 49.67 14.02 -33.27
N ALA A 15 48.99 14.39 -34.35
CA ALA A 15 47.54 14.29 -34.43
C ALA A 15 47.14 12.81 -34.48
N TYR A 16 46.02 12.46 -33.84
CA TYR A 16 45.47 11.12 -33.89
C TYR A 16 45.12 10.72 -35.33
N SER A 17 45.38 9.47 -35.68
CA SER A 17 44.95 8.92 -36.96
C SER A 17 43.42 8.85 -37.00
N LEU A 18 42.83 9.02 -38.20
CA LEU A 18 41.39 8.88 -38.40
C LEU A 18 40.86 7.55 -37.86
N ILE A 19 41.66 6.49 -37.97
CA ILE A 19 41.30 5.15 -37.51
C ILE A 19 41.27 5.06 -35.98
N GLU A 20 42.20 5.74 -35.29
CA GLU A 20 42.25 5.80 -33.82
C GLU A 20 41.04 6.55 -33.27
N LEU A 21 40.62 7.62 -33.96
CA LEU A 21 39.43 8.39 -33.61
C LEU A 21 38.15 7.55 -33.72
N ILE A 22 37.97 6.84 -34.84
CA ILE A 22 36.80 5.98 -35.07
C ILE A 22 36.75 4.86 -34.02
N LEU A 23 37.90 4.27 -33.70
CA LEU A 23 38.00 3.19 -32.73
C LEU A 23 37.67 3.66 -31.31
N ALA A 24 38.13 4.85 -30.93
CA ALA A 24 37.79 5.47 -29.64
C ALA A 24 36.29 5.82 -29.52
N LEU A 25 35.67 6.31 -30.60
CA LEU A 25 34.23 6.58 -30.65
C LEU A 25 33.41 5.29 -30.56
N ALA A 26 33.81 4.22 -31.25
CA ALA A 26 33.14 2.93 -31.19
C ALA A 26 33.18 2.33 -29.77
N LEU A 27 34.36 2.34 -29.13
CA LEU A 27 34.51 1.88 -27.75
C LEU A 27 33.69 2.70 -26.75
N SER A 28 33.67 4.03 -26.92
CA SER A 28 32.87 4.93 -26.08
C SER A 28 31.37 4.66 -26.24
N SER A 29 30.90 4.43 -27.46
CA SER A 29 29.49 4.11 -27.74
C SER A 29 29.06 2.80 -27.07
N ILE A 30 29.90 1.76 -27.13
CA ILE A 30 29.65 0.48 -26.47
C ILE A 30 29.54 0.68 -24.95
N LEU A 31 30.44 1.46 -24.35
CA LEU A 31 30.40 1.77 -22.93
C LEU A 31 29.09 2.49 -22.55
N ILE A 32 28.70 3.52 -23.31
CA ILE A 32 27.48 4.28 -23.07
C ILE A 32 26.23 3.37 -23.14
N LEU A 33 26.18 2.45 -24.09
CA LEU A 33 25.08 1.48 -24.23
C LEU A 33 25.01 0.53 -23.02
N CYS A 34 26.15 0.00 -22.57
CA CYS A 34 26.22 -0.85 -21.39
C CYS A 34 25.76 -0.10 -20.12
N LEU A 35 26.25 1.12 -19.91
CA LEU A 35 25.84 1.97 -18.78
C LEU A 35 24.33 2.28 -18.82
N SER A 36 23.79 2.60 -20.00
CA SER A 36 22.36 2.89 -20.17
C SER A 36 21.49 1.68 -19.87
N SER A 37 21.92 0.47 -20.27
CA SER A 37 21.22 -0.78 -19.98
C SER A 37 21.15 -1.05 -18.48
N ILE A 38 22.28 -0.92 -17.77
CA ILE A 38 22.35 -1.11 -16.31
C ILE A 38 21.48 -0.07 -15.59
N PHE A 39 21.52 1.19 -16.03
CA PHE A 39 20.71 2.25 -15.43
C PHE A 39 19.21 1.99 -15.60
N ASN A 40 18.78 1.51 -16.77
CA ASN A 40 17.38 1.20 -17.03
C ASN A 40 16.88 0.03 -16.16
N ILE A 41 17.69 -1.01 -16.00
CA ILE A 41 17.39 -2.13 -15.10
C ILE A 41 17.28 -1.64 -13.64
N GLY A 42 18.20 -0.76 -13.21
CA GLY A 42 18.17 -0.15 -11.88
C GLY A 42 16.89 0.64 -11.62
N GLN A 43 16.47 1.49 -12.57
CA GLN A 43 15.22 2.26 -12.50
C GLN A 43 13.99 1.35 -12.38
N LEU A 44 13.93 0.28 -13.18
CA LEU A 44 12.83 -0.69 -13.14
C LEU A 44 12.77 -1.44 -11.80
N SER A 45 13.92 -1.82 -11.25
CA SER A 45 13.97 -2.48 -9.93
C SER A 45 13.55 -1.52 -8.81
N LEU A 46 14.04 -0.28 -8.84
CA LEU A 46 13.72 0.73 -7.83
C LEU A 46 12.24 1.08 -7.83
N SER A 47 11.66 1.32 -9.00
CA SER A 47 10.22 1.63 -9.15
C SER A 47 9.32 0.51 -8.64
N LYS A 48 9.64 -0.77 -8.94
CA LYS A 48 8.92 -1.92 -8.38
C LYS A 48 9.00 -1.95 -6.86
N SER A 49 10.21 -1.83 -6.30
CA SER A 49 10.41 -1.83 -4.85
C SER A 49 9.70 -0.68 -4.15
N PHE A 50 9.61 0.48 -4.81
CA PHE A 50 8.90 1.65 -4.29
C PHE A 50 7.39 1.41 -4.27
N LEU A 51 6.82 0.85 -5.34
CA LEU A 51 5.39 0.50 -5.41
C LEU A 51 5.02 -0.55 -4.36
N GLU A 52 5.86 -1.57 -4.16
CA GLU A 52 5.64 -2.59 -3.14
C GLU A 52 5.68 -2.00 -1.73
N ARG A 53 6.66 -1.13 -1.43
CA ARG A 53 6.72 -0.44 -0.12
C ARG A 53 5.52 0.46 0.10
N LYS A 54 5.14 1.26 -0.90
CA LYS A 54 3.97 2.12 -0.83
C LYS A 54 2.69 1.31 -0.57
N SER A 55 2.51 0.19 -1.27
CA SER A 55 1.37 -0.71 -1.06
C SER A 55 1.41 -1.36 0.33
N GLY A 56 2.60 -1.75 0.82
CA GLY A 56 2.77 -2.27 2.18
C GLY A 56 2.39 -1.27 3.27
N GLU A 57 2.81 -0.01 3.12
CA GLU A 57 2.46 1.09 4.04
C GLU A 57 0.97 1.42 4.00
N GLU A 58 0.36 1.51 2.82
CA GLU A 58 -1.08 1.73 2.65
C GLU A 58 -1.90 0.60 3.30
N ASN A 59 -1.50 -0.65 3.10
CA ASN A 59 -2.17 -1.80 3.71
C ASN A 59 -2.00 -1.84 5.24
N SER A 60 -0.81 -1.45 5.75
CA SER A 60 -0.61 -1.30 7.20
C SER A 60 -1.52 -0.23 7.76
N PHE A 61 -1.61 0.93 7.10
CA PHE A 61 -2.49 2.02 7.51
C PHE A 61 -3.96 1.57 7.60
N VAL A 62 -4.44 0.78 6.63
CA VAL A 62 -5.81 0.23 6.68
C VAL A 62 -6.01 -0.67 7.90
N LEU A 63 -5.04 -1.54 8.22
CA LEU A 63 -5.14 -2.39 9.42
C LEU A 63 -5.00 -1.61 10.74
N ASP A 64 -4.16 -0.57 10.77
CA ASP A 64 -4.04 0.36 11.89
C ASP A 64 -5.37 1.10 12.12
N TYR A 65 -5.97 1.60 11.04
CA TYR A 65 -7.27 2.27 11.08
C TYR A 65 -8.36 1.36 11.64
N ILE A 66 -8.49 0.14 11.12
CA ILE A 66 -9.48 -0.83 11.61
C ILE A 66 -9.23 -1.17 13.08
N LYS A 67 -7.96 -1.37 13.48
CA LYS A 67 -7.58 -1.62 14.88
C LYS A 67 -8.02 -0.48 15.80
N ASP A 68 -7.79 0.76 15.41
CA ASP A 68 -8.16 1.91 16.22
C ASP A 68 -9.68 2.03 16.35
N GLU A 69 -10.43 1.66 15.31
CA GLU A 69 -11.89 1.61 15.38
C GLU A 69 -12.39 0.52 16.31
N ILE A 70 -11.81 -0.68 16.27
CA ILE A 70 -12.10 -1.79 17.19
C ILE A 70 -11.76 -1.38 18.63
N SER A 71 -10.61 -0.76 18.84
CA SER A 71 -10.14 -0.39 20.18
C SER A 71 -11.03 0.65 20.87
N LYS A 72 -11.73 1.48 20.07
CA LYS A 72 -12.70 2.47 20.56
C LYS A 72 -14.11 1.91 20.71
N ALA A 73 -14.33 0.67 20.30
CA ALA A 73 -15.64 0.06 20.29
C ALA A 73 -16.03 -0.47 21.66
N LYS A 74 -17.32 -0.37 21.95
CA LYS A 74 -17.89 -0.89 23.19
C LYS A 74 -18.46 -2.28 22.99
N TYR A 75 -19.05 -2.53 21.82
CA TYR A 75 -19.61 -3.83 21.49
C TYR A 75 -19.13 -4.33 20.12
N TYR A 76 -19.22 -5.63 19.91
CA TYR A 76 -19.00 -6.26 18.60
C TYR A 76 -19.95 -7.43 18.39
N TYR A 77 -20.20 -7.80 17.14
CA TYR A 77 -20.78 -9.09 16.79
C TYR A 77 -20.23 -9.58 15.45
N LYS A 78 -20.18 -10.90 15.29
CA LYS A 78 -19.80 -11.54 14.04
C LYS A 78 -21.03 -11.74 13.15
N THR A 79 -20.88 -11.57 11.85
CA THR A 79 -21.87 -12.04 10.88
C THR A 79 -21.36 -13.29 10.17
N ASP A 80 -22.26 -14.07 9.59
CA ASP A 80 -21.93 -15.33 8.90
C ASP A 80 -21.09 -15.16 7.63
N ALA A 81 -20.92 -13.92 7.14
CA ALA A 81 -20.09 -13.64 5.98
C ALA A 81 -18.59 -13.57 6.35
N ASP A 82 -17.73 -14.02 5.43
CA ASP A 82 -16.29 -14.26 5.55
C ASP A 82 -15.41 -13.06 5.96
N SER A 83 -15.99 -11.87 6.20
CA SER A 83 -15.22 -10.63 6.42
C SER A 83 -15.85 -9.61 7.38
N SER A 84 -16.78 -10.00 8.25
CA SER A 84 -17.75 -9.03 8.78
C SER A 84 -17.92 -9.12 10.28
N ILE A 85 -16.86 -8.73 10.98
CA ILE A 85 -17.04 -8.27 12.35
C ILE A 85 -17.66 -6.89 12.27
N VAL A 86 -18.81 -6.74 12.90
CA VAL A 86 -19.48 -5.46 13.08
C VAL A 86 -19.10 -4.93 14.43
N ILE A 87 -18.66 -3.68 14.42
CA ILE A 87 -18.19 -2.95 15.57
C ILE A 87 -19.25 -1.92 15.92
N VAL A 88 -19.61 -1.82 17.19
CA VAL A 88 -20.63 -0.87 17.66
C VAL A 88 -20.01 0.15 18.62
N LYS A 89 -20.22 1.42 18.30
CA LYS A 89 -19.83 2.58 19.12
C LYS A 89 -21.08 3.31 19.60
N ASP A 90 -20.99 3.96 20.76
CA ASP A 90 -22.03 4.88 21.21
C ASP A 90 -22.00 6.13 20.30
N ALA A 91 -23.14 6.55 19.75
CA ALA A 91 -23.19 7.70 18.85
C ALA A 91 -22.89 8.99 19.64
N VAL A 92 -21.86 9.74 19.20
CA VAL A 92 -21.32 10.89 19.95
C VAL A 92 -22.26 12.11 19.92
N ASN A 93 -23.24 12.16 19.01
CA ASN A 93 -24.13 13.33 18.86
C ASN A 93 -25.61 12.97 19.05
N ASN A 94 -26.14 13.35 20.22
CA ASN A 94 -27.57 13.48 20.51
C ASN A 94 -28.21 14.60 19.67
N ILE A 95 -28.38 14.39 18.36
CA ILE A 95 -29.15 15.31 17.50
C ILE A 95 -30.37 14.54 16.99
N SER A 96 -31.38 14.48 17.87
CA SER A 96 -32.83 14.25 17.74
C SER A 96 -33.48 13.38 16.65
N THR A 97 -32.80 12.78 15.67
CA THR A 97 -33.47 12.00 14.62
C THR A 97 -32.69 10.80 14.08
N LYS A 98 -31.48 10.49 14.55
CA LYS A 98 -30.77 9.26 14.17
C LYS A 98 -30.16 8.53 15.38
N GLY A 99 -30.15 7.20 15.28
CA GLY A 99 -30.09 6.25 16.40
C GLY A 99 -28.88 6.36 17.35
N LYS A 100 -29.05 5.75 18.53
CA LYS A 100 -28.13 5.76 19.69
C LYS A 100 -26.80 5.03 19.44
N TYR A 101 -26.78 4.08 18.51
CA TYR A 101 -25.62 3.22 18.23
C TYR A 101 -25.14 3.40 16.80
N GLU A 102 -23.83 3.55 16.63
CA GLU A 102 -23.16 3.57 15.34
C GLU A 102 -22.55 2.19 15.09
N HIS A 103 -23.01 1.53 14.03
CA HIS A 103 -22.47 0.25 13.58
C HIS A 103 -21.52 0.47 12.41
N ILE A 104 -20.34 -0.11 12.52
CA ILE A 104 -19.28 -0.05 11.51
C ILE A 104 -18.97 -1.47 11.09
N CYS A 105 -18.96 -1.72 9.79
CA CYS A 105 -18.61 -3.01 9.22
C CYS A 105 -17.68 -2.83 8.02
N TYR A 106 -16.89 -3.86 7.76
CA TYR A 106 -15.99 -3.90 6.61
C TYR A 106 -16.45 -5.00 5.68
N ILE A 107 -16.58 -4.68 4.40
CA ILE A 107 -17.00 -5.65 3.39
C ILE A 107 -16.01 -5.68 2.23
N ASN A 108 -15.85 -6.87 1.66
CA ASN A 108 -15.14 -7.04 0.40
C ASN A 108 -16.12 -6.91 -0.75
N TYR A 109 -15.87 -5.98 -1.67
CA TYR A 109 -16.66 -5.85 -2.89
C TYR A 109 -15.75 -5.49 -4.05
N ASN A 110 -15.84 -6.22 -5.16
CA ASN A 110 -15.02 -6.01 -6.37
C ASN A 110 -13.51 -5.86 -6.09
N LYS A 111 -12.92 -6.77 -5.30
CA LYS A 111 -11.50 -6.72 -4.86
C LYS A 111 -11.14 -5.41 -4.12
N ASN A 112 -12.08 -4.77 -3.46
CA ASN A 112 -11.83 -3.58 -2.65
C ASN A 112 -12.40 -3.76 -1.25
N ILE A 113 -11.76 -3.13 -0.26
CA ILE A 113 -12.24 -3.09 1.12
C ILE A 113 -13.10 -1.82 1.27
N TYR A 114 -14.35 -1.98 1.68
CA TYR A 114 -15.23 -0.86 2.01
C TYR A 114 -15.53 -0.83 3.50
N ARG A 115 -15.47 0.37 4.08
CA ARG A 115 -16.05 0.69 5.37
C ARG A 115 -17.49 1.14 5.16
N ILE A 116 -18.40 0.47 5.83
CA ILE A 116 -19.82 0.78 5.82
C ILE A 116 -20.23 1.21 7.22
N THR A 117 -21.04 2.27 7.29
CA THR A 117 -21.59 2.77 8.54
C THR A 117 -23.09 2.93 8.45
N PHE A 118 -23.77 2.52 9.53
CA PHE A 118 -25.20 2.72 9.71
C PHE A 118 -25.49 3.02 11.17
N GLN A 119 -26.54 3.81 11.41
CA GLN A 119 -26.98 4.19 12.75
C GLN A 119 -28.25 3.42 13.11
N ALA A 120 -28.31 2.89 14.33
CA ALA A 120 -29.46 2.16 14.83
C ALA A 120 -29.86 2.65 16.21
N SER A 121 -31.17 2.65 16.50
CA SER A 121 -31.68 3.08 17.81
C SER A 121 -31.51 2.02 18.90
N THR A 122 -31.42 0.75 18.51
CA THR A 122 -31.32 -0.42 19.39
C THR A 122 -30.04 -1.21 19.10
N LEU A 123 -29.46 -1.80 20.14
CA LEU A 123 -28.31 -2.69 20.01
C LEU A 123 -28.83 -4.06 19.57
N HIS A 124 -28.69 -4.39 18.29
CA HIS A 124 -29.06 -5.69 17.74
C HIS A 124 -28.13 -6.09 16.59
N LYS A 125 -28.09 -7.39 16.29
CA LYS A 125 -27.37 -7.91 15.13
C LYS A 125 -28.10 -7.48 13.86
N ILE A 126 -27.37 -6.88 12.93
CA ILE A 126 -27.92 -6.42 11.65
C ILE A 126 -27.25 -7.21 10.53
N ASN A 127 -28.07 -7.71 9.61
CA ASN A 127 -27.57 -8.34 8.41
C ASN A 127 -27.11 -7.25 7.43
N VAL A 128 -25.81 -7.14 7.25
CA VAL A 128 -25.19 -6.18 6.35
C VAL A 128 -25.32 -6.67 4.91
N ASN A 129 -26.53 -6.60 4.36
CA ASN A 129 -26.76 -6.72 2.92
C ASN A 129 -26.71 -5.32 2.29
N ASN A 130 -26.00 -5.22 1.16
CA ASN A 130 -25.51 -4.03 0.45
C ASN A 130 -26.48 -2.86 0.16
N SER A 131 -27.75 -2.86 0.59
CA SER A 131 -28.80 -2.03 0.01
C SER A 131 -29.30 -0.84 0.83
N SER A 132 -28.85 -0.62 2.08
CA SER A 132 -29.23 0.59 2.84
C SER A 132 -28.14 0.98 3.83
N CYS A 133 -27.16 1.75 3.38
CA CYS A 133 -26.08 2.24 4.22
C CYS A 133 -25.92 3.75 4.03
N ASP A 134 -25.90 4.50 5.14
CA ASP A 134 -25.77 5.96 5.15
C ASP A 134 -24.39 6.42 4.67
N GLY A 135 -23.36 5.56 4.76
CA GLY A 135 -22.02 5.83 4.25
C GLY A 135 -21.29 4.58 3.77
N LYS A 136 -20.71 4.64 2.56
CA LYS A 136 -19.85 3.61 1.98
C LYS A 136 -18.52 4.25 1.54
N ASN A 137 -17.46 4.02 2.29
CA ASN A 137 -16.13 4.56 2.03
C ASN A 137 -15.19 3.46 1.55
N LYS A 138 -14.49 3.68 0.44
CA LYS A 138 -13.43 2.78 -0.04
C LYS A 138 -12.19 2.98 0.82
N LEU A 139 -11.68 1.92 1.44
CA LEU A 139 -10.46 1.94 2.26
C LEU A 139 -9.23 1.45 1.51
N ALA A 140 -9.39 0.42 0.67
CA ALA A 140 -8.28 -0.17 -0.07
C ALA A 140 -8.73 -0.66 -1.44
N GLU A 141 -7.81 -0.68 -2.40
CA GLU A 141 -8.03 -1.11 -3.78
C GLU A 141 -7.21 -2.36 -4.13
N GLY A 142 -7.80 -3.28 -4.88
CA GLY A 142 -7.13 -4.48 -5.38
C GLY A 142 -6.84 -5.55 -4.32
N VAL A 143 -7.38 -5.41 -3.10
CA VAL A 143 -7.13 -6.30 -1.97
C VAL A 143 -8.43 -6.68 -1.24
N SER A 144 -8.40 -7.78 -0.50
CA SER A 144 -9.53 -8.30 0.29
C SER A 144 -9.15 -8.45 1.76
N LEU A 145 -10.09 -8.14 2.65
CA LEU A 145 -9.95 -8.30 4.10
C LEU A 145 -10.50 -9.65 4.55
N LYS A 146 -9.75 -10.39 5.35
CA LYS A 146 -10.27 -11.56 6.07
C LYS A 146 -10.15 -11.31 7.57
N SER A 147 -11.20 -11.62 8.31
CA SER A 147 -11.20 -11.60 9.76
C SER A 147 -11.35 -13.02 10.29
N ASN A 148 -10.58 -13.36 11.32
CA ASN A 148 -10.75 -14.59 12.08
C ASN A 148 -10.76 -14.26 13.56
N LEU A 149 -11.71 -14.85 14.29
CA LEU A 149 -11.91 -14.62 15.71
C LEU A 149 -11.65 -15.94 16.44
N ASP A 150 -10.65 -15.94 17.31
CA ASP A 150 -10.32 -17.06 18.18
C ASP A 150 -10.37 -16.59 19.64
N GLY A 151 -11.48 -16.91 20.32
CA GLY A 151 -11.79 -16.37 21.64
C GLY A 151 -11.82 -14.83 21.64
N ASN A 152 -10.92 -14.21 22.43
CA ASN A 152 -10.77 -12.76 22.50
C ASN A 152 -9.70 -12.21 21.54
N LEU A 153 -9.12 -13.03 20.67
CA LEU A 153 -8.11 -12.60 19.70
C LEU A 153 -8.72 -12.48 18.31
N LEU A 154 -8.76 -11.26 17.80
CA LEU A 154 -9.13 -10.95 16.42
C LEU A 154 -7.89 -10.87 15.53
N THR A 155 -7.81 -11.77 14.57
CA THR A 155 -6.84 -11.73 13.48
C THR A 155 -7.45 -11.06 12.25
N LEU A 156 -6.84 -9.98 11.77
CA LEU A 156 -7.16 -9.33 10.50
C LEU A 156 -6.05 -9.59 9.48
N GLU A 157 -6.43 -9.93 8.26
CA GLU A 157 -5.52 -10.22 7.16
C GLU A 157 -5.95 -9.47 5.90
N ILE A 158 -5.02 -8.76 5.27
CA ILE A 158 -5.21 -8.23 3.91
C ILE A 158 -4.58 -9.21 2.94
N ARG A 159 -5.34 -9.60 1.92
CA ARG A 159 -4.97 -10.62 0.93
C ARG A 159 -5.09 -10.08 -0.49
N ASP A 160 -4.16 -10.49 -1.34
CA ASP A 160 -4.23 -10.33 -2.79
C ASP A 160 -4.18 -11.71 -3.44
N GLU A 161 -5.18 -12.03 -4.28
CA GLU A 161 -5.31 -13.31 -5.01
C GLU A 161 -4.98 -14.58 -4.20
N LYS A 162 -5.28 -14.57 -2.90
CA LYS A 162 -5.02 -15.62 -1.87
C LYS A 162 -3.66 -15.59 -1.17
N LYS A 163 -2.75 -14.69 -1.55
CA LYS A 163 -1.52 -14.39 -0.80
C LYS A 163 -1.83 -13.40 0.32
N THR A 164 -1.48 -13.75 1.56
CA THR A 164 -1.51 -12.80 2.68
C THR A 164 -0.42 -11.77 2.48
N LEU A 165 -0.80 -10.50 2.34
CA LEU A 165 0.14 -9.38 2.22
C LEU A 165 0.59 -8.92 3.61
N ILE A 166 -0.37 -8.73 4.51
CA ILE A 166 -0.12 -8.30 5.88
C ILE A 166 -1.17 -8.91 6.82
N LYS A 167 -0.72 -9.28 8.02
CA LYS A 167 -1.54 -9.85 9.10
C LYS A 167 -1.37 -8.98 10.34
N LYS A 168 -2.45 -8.78 11.08
CA LYS A 168 -2.43 -8.12 12.37
C LYS A 168 -3.35 -8.78 13.36
N GLU A 169 -2.85 -8.94 14.57
CA GLU A 169 -3.58 -9.52 15.70
C GLU A 169 -4.00 -8.41 16.66
N ILE A 170 -5.25 -8.47 17.11
CA ILE A 170 -5.90 -7.45 17.91
C ILE A 170 -6.62 -8.16 19.05
N ALA A 171 -6.27 -7.82 20.29
CA ALA A 171 -7.03 -8.26 21.45
C ALA A 171 -8.35 -7.50 21.53
N LEU A 172 -9.48 -8.21 21.46
CA LEU A 172 -10.80 -7.64 21.66
C LEU A 172 -11.02 -7.39 23.15
N ARG A 173 -11.36 -6.15 23.47
CA ARG A 173 -11.78 -5.71 24.82
C ARG A 173 -13.26 -5.33 24.86
N CYS A 174 -13.94 -5.49 23.73
CA CYS A 174 -15.33 -5.10 23.51
C CYS A 174 -16.25 -6.24 23.98
N ILE A 175 -17.48 -5.91 24.35
CA ILE A 175 -18.46 -6.90 24.80
C ILE A 175 -19.17 -7.49 23.56
N GLU A 176 -19.30 -8.80 23.49
CA GLU A 176 -20.06 -9.44 22.41
C GLU A 176 -21.56 -9.16 22.57
N VAL A 177 -22.22 -8.70 21.51
CA VAL A 177 -23.68 -8.54 21.49
C VAL A 177 -24.31 -9.92 21.37
N GLN A 178 -24.89 -10.39 22.47
CA GLN A 178 -25.79 -11.53 22.46
C GLN A 178 -27.16 -11.10 21.89
N GLU A 179 -27.82 -12.02 21.19
CA GLU A 179 -29.12 -11.80 20.53
C GLU A 179 -30.21 -11.27 21.46
#